data_AF-A0A397G3L0-F1
#
_entry.id   AF-A0A397G3L0-F1
#
_cell.length_a   1.000
_cell.length_b   1.000
_cell.length_c   1.000
_cell.angle_alpha   90.00
_cell.angle_beta   90.00
_cell.angle_gamma   90.00
#
_symmetry.space_group_name_H-M   'P 1'
#
loop_
_entity.id
_entity.type
_entity.pdbx_description
1 polymer ?
#
loop_
_entity_poly.entity_id
_entity_poly.type
_entity_poly.pdbx_seq_one_letter_code
_entity_poly.pdbx_strand_id
1 'polypeptide(L)'
;MATAIKELSQTSNQNFSKECQNVFDKRWKEFNFDYYFLAYFLHPKYRDTDLQINTFRIICEKALSIWKLLGGREKSANELIAQISNYSLKSKPYDFEFVTGIHTVKNWWLMCK
;
A
#
# COMPACT_ATOMS: atom_id res chain seq x y z
N MET A 1 -4.38 11.11 -24.21
CA MET A 1 -3.26 11.72 -23.46
C MET A 1 -1.90 11.38 -24.05
N ALA A 2 -1.56 10.10 -24.27
CA ALA A 2 -0.27 9.70 -24.84
C ALA A 2 0.04 10.30 -26.24
N THR A 3 -0.97 10.49 -27.10
CA THR A 3 -0.78 10.99 -28.47
C THR A 3 -0.46 12.49 -28.53
N ALA A 4 -1.03 13.30 -27.64
CA ALA A 4 -0.84 14.75 -27.61
C ALA A 4 0.57 15.16 -27.14
N ILE A 5 1.25 14.29 -26.39
CA ILE A 5 2.61 14.52 -25.88
C ILE A 5 3.66 14.40 -27.01
N LYS A 6 3.33 13.65 -28.08
CA LYS A 6 4.25 13.34 -29.16
C LYS A 6 4.44 14.49 -30.17
N GLU A 7 3.54 15.48 -30.18
CA GLU A 7 3.53 16.60 -31.14
C GLU A 7 4.24 17.87 -30.65
N LEU A 8 4.72 17.91 -29.41
CA LEU A 8 5.45 19.07 -28.88
C LEU A 8 6.91 19.08 -29.39
N SER A 9 7.40 20.24 -29.82
CA SER A 9 8.78 20.42 -30.30
C SER A 9 9.81 19.92 -29.27
N GLN A 10 10.91 19.31 -29.72
CA GLN A 10 11.91 18.68 -28.83
C GLN A 10 12.50 19.64 -27.77
N THR A 11 12.57 20.94 -28.05
CA THR A 11 13.02 21.99 -27.11
C THR A 11 11.95 22.44 -26.12
N SER A 12 10.68 22.59 -26.53
CA SER A 12 9.58 22.83 -25.58
C SER A 12 9.31 21.61 -24.69
N ASN A 13 9.60 20.42 -25.22
CA ASN A 13 9.50 19.15 -24.50
C ASN A 13 10.52 19.01 -23.37
N GLN A 14 11.71 19.60 -23.46
CA GLN A 14 12.70 19.50 -22.38
C GLN A 14 12.25 20.26 -21.13
N ASN A 15 11.80 21.51 -21.28
CA ASN A 15 11.30 22.30 -20.15
C ASN A 15 10.01 21.70 -19.56
N PHE A 16 9.07 21.28 -20.42
CA PHE A 16 7.87 20.60 -19.96
C PHE A 16 8.16 19.27 -19.25
N SER A 17 9.10 18.46 -19.78
CA SER A 17 9.49 17.20 -19.14
C SER A 17 10.15 17.41 -17.79
N LYS A 18 11.01 18.43 -17.64
CA LYS A 18 11.62 18.80 -16.36
C LYS A 18 10.57 19.24 -15.36
N GLU A 19 9.59 20.03 -15.78
CA GLU A 19 8.51 20.45 -14.90
C GLU A 19 7.65 19.24 -14.46
N CYS A 20 7.34 18.33 -15.37
CA CYS A 20 6.65 17.07 -15.04
C CYS A 20 7.46 16.20 -14.07
N GLN A 21 8.78 16.08 -14.28
CA GLN A 21 9.69 15.36 -13.37
C GLN A 21 9.73 16.01 -12.00
N ASN A 22 9.84 17.34 -11.91
CA ASN A 22 9.84 18.06 -10.64
C ASN A 22 8.53 17.86 -9.87
N VAL A 23 7.39 17.94 -10.56
CA VAL A 23 6.08 17.67 -9.96
C VAL A 23 6.00 16.21 -9.49
N PHE A 24 6.44 15.26 -10.31
CA PHE A 24 6.48 13.85 -9.93
C PHE A 24 7.35 13.61 -8.71
N ASP A 25 8.60 14.06 -8.72
CA ASP A 25 9.57 13.90 -7.63
C ASP A 25 9.08 14.54 -6.33
N LYS A 26 8.44 15.72 -6.43
CA LYS A 26 7.80 16.35 -5.28
C LYS A 26 6.73 15.44 -4.67
N ARG A 27 5.79 14.95 -5.49
CA ARG A 27 4.72 14.04 -5.02
C ARG A 27 5.26 12.69 -4.57
N TRP A 28 6.34 12.20 -5.18
CA TRP A 28 7.03 10.98 -4.81
C TRP A 28 7.67 11.09 -3.43
N LYS A 29 8.29 12.24 -3.12
CA LYS A 29 8.86 12.54 -1.79
C LYS A 29 7.80 12.72 -0.70
N GLU A 30 6.60 13.19 -1.07
CA GLU A 30 5.45 13.28 -0.15
C GLU A 30 4.89 11.89 0.22
N PHE A 31 5.23 10.86 -0.55
CA PHE A 31 4.71 9.52 -0.34
C PHE A 31 5.43 8.81 0.82
N ASN A 32 4.66 8.45 1.85
CA ASN A 32 5.19 7.61 2.93
C ASN A 32 5.11 6.13 2.54
N PHE A 33 6.19 5.62 1.94
CA PHE A 33 6.28 4.24 1.46
C PHE A 33 5.93 3.21 2.52
N ASP A 34 6.27 3.46 3.79
CA ASP A 34 6.03 2.49 4.86
C ASP A 34 4.53 2.30 5.13
N TYR A 35 3.75 3.39 5.19
CA TYR A 35 2.29 3.30 5.34
C TYR A 35 1.62 2.74 4.08
N TYR A 36 2.19 3.04 2.90
CA TYR A 36 1.72 2.44 1.67
C TYR A 36 1.94 0.92 1.67
N PHE A 37 3.08 0.42 2.15
CA PHE A 37 3.31 -1.01 2.30
C PHE A 37 2.29 -1.66 3.23
N LEU A 38 1.97 -1.02 4.36
CA LEU A 38 0.90 -1.50 5.24
C LEU A 38 -0.46 -1.54 4.52
N ALA A 39 -0.86 -0.47 3.84
CA ALA A 39 -2.14 -0.42 3.12
C ALA A 39 -2.21 -1.44 1.98
N TYR A 40 -1.12 -1.61 1.25
CA TYR A 40 -0.99 -2.58 0.18
C TYR A 40 -1.06 -4.01 0.71
N PHE A 41 -0.35 -4.30 1.80
CA PHE A 41 -0.39 -5.60 2.49
C PHE A 41 -1.79 -5.96 2.96
N LEU A 42 -2.54 -5.00 3.52
CA LEU A 42 -3.91 -5.24 3.99
C LEU A 42 -4.87 -5.64 2.88
N HIS A 43 -4.54 -5.42 1.61
CA HIS A 43 -5.38 -5.87 0.51
C HIS A 43 -5.24 -7.40 0.28
N PRO A 44 -6.32 -8.20 0.29
CA PRO A 44 -6.21 -9.67 0.33
C PRO A 44 -5.61 -10.30 -0.93
N LYS A 45 -5.67 -9.59 -2.06
CA LYS A 45 -4.97 -9.99 -3.29
C LYS A 45 -3.44 -9.90 -3.17
N TYR A 46 -2.95 -8.96 -2.36
CA TYR A 46 -1.54 -8.55 -2.34
C TYR A 46 -0.79 -8.91 -1.05
N ARG A 47 -1.51 -9.45 -0.04
CA ARG A 47 -0.97 -9.83 1.28
C ARG A 47 0.13 -10.91 1.29
N ASP A 48 0.43 -11.50 0.14
CA ASP A 48 1.37 -12.62 -0.04
C ASP A 48 2.26 -12.42 -1.29
N THR A 49 2.15 -11.29 -1.98
CA THR A 49 2.83 -11.08 -3.27
C THR A 49 4.18 -10.41 -3.03
N ASP A 50 5.27 -11.16 -3.25
CA ASP A 50 6.64 -10.66 -3.46
C ASP A 50 7.09 -9.55 -2.50
N LEU A 51 6.68 -9.61 -1.24
CA LEU A 51 7.16 -8.68 -0.22
C LEU A 51 8.65 -8.93 -0.03
N GLN A 52 9.45 -7.89 -0.27
CA GLN A 52 10.89 -7.97 -0.10
C GLN A 52 11.24 -8.36 1.34
N ILE A 53 12.41 -8.95 1.49
CA ILE A 53 12.98 -9.25 2.81
C ILE A 53 12.97 -7.96 3.64
N ASN A 54 12.41 -8.02 4.85
CA ASN A 54 12.16 -6.92 5.80
C ASN A 54 10.87 -6.10 5.62
N THR A 55 10.12 -6.21 4.52
CA THR A 55 8.86 -5.45 4.37
C THR A 55 7.83 -5.84 5.44
N PHE A 56 7.79 -7.12 5.84
CA PHE A 56 6.92 -7.58 6.93
C PHE A 56 7.21 -6.87 8.26
N ARG A 57 8.49 -6.61 8.58
CA ARG A 57 8.86 -5.87 9.79
C ARG A 57 8.33 -4.44 9.74
N ILE A 58 8.49 -3.77 8.60
CA ILE A 58 7.99 -2.41 8.38
C ILE A 58 6.47 -2.37 8.54
N ILE A 59 5.75 -3.34 7.96
CA ILE A 59 4.29 -3.48 8.10
C ILE A 59 3.89 -3.58 9.57
N CYS A 60 4.52 -4.47 10.34
CA CYS A 60 4.28 -4.61 11.77
C CYS A 60 4.57 -3.32 12.54
N GLU A 61 5.70 -2.67 12.30
CA GLU A 61 6.08 -1.41 12.95
C GLU A 61 5.05 -0.29 12.70
N LYS A 62 4.55 -0.15 11.46
CA LYS A 62 3.55 0.88 11.13
C LYS A 62 2.18 0.53 11.68
N ALA A 63 1.77 -0.73 11.64
CA ALA A 63 0.51 -1.16 12.24
C ALA A 63 0.50 -0.90 13.76
N LEU A 64 1.60 -1.21 14.45
CA LEU A 64 1.78 -0.92 15.87
C LEU A 64 1.80 0.57 16.16
N SER A 65 2.40 1.38 15.28
CA SER A 65 2.41 2.84 15.42
C SER A 65 0.98 3.40 15.39
N ILE A 66 0.15 2.96 14.45
CA ILE A 66 -1.27 3.33 14.39
C ILE A 66 -2.00 2.81 15.63
N TRP A 67 -1.79 1.56 16.01
CA TRP A 67 -2.43 0.96 17.18
C TRP A 67 -2.14 1.73 18.47
N LYS A 68 -0.88 2.13 18.66
CA LYS A 68 -0.46 2.97 19.80
C LYS A 68 -1.16 4.33 19.79
N LEU A 69 -1.28 4.98 18.63
CA LEU A 69 -2.00 6.25 18.49
C LEU A 69 -3.50 6.12 18.84
N LEU A 70 -4.08 4.95 18.61
CA LEU A 70 -5.47 4.62 19.00
C LEU A 70 -5.63 4.25 20.49
N GLY A 71 -4.58 4.35 21.30
CA GLY A 71 -4.60 4.01 22.73
C GLY A 71 -4.35 2.53 23.02
N GLY A 72 -3.88 1.77 22.03
CA GLY A 72 -3.50 0.38 22.17
C GLY A 72 -2.42 0.13 23.22
N ARG A 73 -2.52 -1.01 23.92
CA ARG A 73 -1.58 -1.44 24.98
C ARG A 73 -0.79 -2.67 24.57
N GLU A 74 0.27 -2.97 25.32
CA GLU A 74 1.23 -4.05 25.02
C GLU A 74 0.56 -5.41 24.74
N LYS A 75 -0.40 -5.84 25.57
CA LYS A 75 -1.10 -7.11 25.35
C LYS A 75 -1.81 -7.15 23.98
N SER A 76 -2.56 -6.10 23.66
CA SER A 76 -3.25 -5.97 22.38
C SER A 76 -2.31 -5.75 21.19
N ALA A 77 -1.10 -5.22 21.42
CA ALA A 77 -0.08 -5.10 20.39
C ALA A 77 0.45 -6.49 19.95
N ASN A 78 0.66 -7.40 20.91
CA ASN A 78 1.06 -8.77 20.61
C ASN A 78 -0.06 -9.53 19.86
N GLU A 79 -1.31 -9.31 20.26
CA GLU A 79 -2.48 -9.86 19.56
C GLU A 79 -2.56 -9.34 18.12
N LEU A 80 -2.30 -8.03 17.89
CA LEU A 80 -2.26 -7.44 16.56
C LEU A 80 -1.15 -8.05 15.69
N ILE A 81 0.06 -8.25 16.23
CA ILE A 81 1.15 -8.92 15.48
C ILE A 81 0.73 -10.33 15.09
N ALA A 82 0.12 -11.10 16.01
CA ALA A 82 -0.34 -12.45 15.71
C ALA A 82 -1.41 -12.45 14.61
N GLN A 83 -2.33 -11.48 14.61
CA GLN A 83 -3.33 -11.32 13.54
C GLN A 83 -2.70 -10.98 12.19
N ILE A 84 -1.72 -10.07 12.15
CA ILE A 84 -0.98 -9.71 10.93
C ILE A 84 -0.25 -10.95 10.36
N SER A 85 0.40 -11.73 11.22
CA SER A 85 1.05 -12.99 10.82
C SER A 85 0.03 -14.00 10.26
N ASN A 86 -1.08 -14.22 10.95
CA ASN A 86 -2.14 -15.13 10.49
C ASN A 86 -2.76 -14.66 9.17
N TYR A 87 -2.91 -13.35 8.99
CA TYR A 87 -3.40 -12.77 7.74
C TYR A 87 -2.46 -13.04 6.57
N SER A 88 -1.15 -12.85 6.78
CA SER A 88 -0.12 -13.14 5.77
C SER A 88 -0.10 -14.62 5.39
N LEU A 89 -0.26 -15.51 6.38
CA LEU A 89 -0.28 -16.96 6.18
C LEU A 89 -1.61 -17.50 5.66
N LYS A 90 -2.61 -16.63 5.44
CA LYS A 90 -3.98 -17.01 5.05
C LYS A 90 -4.60 -18.03 6.02
N SER A 91 -4.21 -17.96 7.29
CA SER A 91 -4.75 -18.80 8.37
C SER A 91 -6.14 -18.31 8.75
N LYS A 92 -7.02 -19.21 9.19
CA LYS A 92 -8.34 -18.84 9.73
C LYS A 92 -8.23 -17.75 10.82
N PRO A 93 -9.10 -16.72 10.82
CA PRO A 93 -10.28 -16.53 9.96
C PRO A 93 -9.99 -15.79 8.64
N TYR A 94 -8.74 -15.67 8.22
CA TYR A 94 -8.31 -14.88 7.06
C TYR A 94 -8.10 -15.71 5.79
N ASP A 95 -8.63 -16.93 5.73
CA ASP A 95 -8.47 -17.89 4.63
C ASP A 95 -9.30 -17.56 3.38
N PHE A 96 -10.14 -16.51 3.42
CA PHE A 96 -10.92 -16.06 2.26
C PHE A 96 -10.05 -15.59 1.09
N GLU A 97 -10.32 -16.11 -0.10
CA GLU A 97 -9.62 -15.71 -1.31
C GLU A 97 -10.20 -14.44 -1.95
N PHE A 98 -9.33 -13.61 -2.53
CA PHE A 98 -9.74 -12.51 -3.37
C PHE A 98 -9.99 -12.98 -4.80
N VAL A 99 -11.26 -13.20 -5.17
CA VAL A 99 -11.64 -13.56 -6.54
C VAL A 99 -11.61 -12.33 -7.46
N THR A 100 -10.61 -12.27 -8.33
CA THR A 100 -10.49 -11.19 -9.33
C THR A 100 -11.65 -11.25 -10.32
N GLY A 101 -12.28 -10.10 -10.61
CA GLY A 101 -13.44 -10.01 -11.51
C GLY A 101 -14.80 -10.05 -10.80
N ILE A 102 -14.86 -10.67 -9.61
CA ILE A 102 -16.04 -10.59 -8.72
C ILE A 102 -15.84 -9.46 -7.71
N HIS A 103 -14.68 -9.45 -7.04
CA HIS A 103 -14.31 -8.39 -6.13
C HIS A 103 -13.58 -7.28 -6.87
N THR A 104 -14.10 -6.05 -6.78
CA THR A 104 -13.32 -4.86 -7.13
C THR A 104 -12.60 -4.35 -5.88
N VAL A 105 -11.44 -3.72 -6.07
CA VAL A 105 -10.69 -3.08 -4.97
C VAL A 105 -11.60 -2.13 -4.18
N LYS A 106 -12.44 -1.36 -4.89
CA LYS A 106 -13.43 -0.46 -4.29
C LYS A 106 -14.45 -1.19 -3.42
N ASN A 107 -15.04 -2.27 -3.91
CA ASN A 107 -16.03 -3.03 -3.15
C ASN A 107 -15.39 -3.63 -1.91
N TRP A 108 -14.16 -4.12 -2.00
CA TRP A 108 -13.44 -4.64 -0.84
C TRP A 108 -13.24 -3.58 0.24
N TRP A 109 -12.74 -2.38 -0.11
CA TRP A 109 -12.59 -1.29 0.87
C TRP A 109 -13.92 -0.88 1.52
N LEU A 110 -15.03 -0.96 0.79
CA LEU A 110 -16.36 -0.65 1.32
C LEU A 110 -16.90 -1.73 2.28
N MET A 111 -16.37 -2.95 2.22
CA MET A 111 -16.73 -4.04 3.13
C MET A 111 -16.03 -3.93 4.49
N CYS A 112 -14.95 -3.16 4.60
CA CYS A 112 -14.19 -2.96 5.85
C CYS A 112 -14.84 -1.98 6.83
N LYS A 113 -16.19 -1.98 6.94
CA LYS A 113 -16.95 -1.10 7.84
C LYS A 113 -17.03 -1.65 9.26
#